data_AF-A0A956B2R8-F1
#
_entry.id   AF-A0A956B2R8-F1
#
_cell.length_a   1.000
_cell.length_b   1.000
_cell.length_c   1.000
_cell.angle_alpha   90.00
_cell.angle_beta   90.00
_cell.angle_gamma   90.00
#
_symmetry.space_group_name_H-M   'P 1'
#
loop_
_entity.id
_entity.type
_entity.pdbx_description
1 polymer ?
#
loop_
_entity_poly.entity_id
_entity_poly.type
_entity_poly.pdbx_seq_one_letter_code
_entity_poly.pdbx_strand_id
1 'polypeptide(L)'
;MTKTDLAARPPPLTRPAVSGAPAQPPPVAAEVETRVDPGLARDAARQAALQYGGEAATADLLAAAATQGAALKNAAQALGAALTQLEAGGRPGQILARLKAAQGGVALLPAGADLSSLRGLTARLAGARHPEIRAAATALGVTLAKADAPRVLAELGNSDRVEALIAGTPDPAKVKGMLTTFYPGATALGTTQASLRAELDLDLAQGGIGRELQEILERNGIPAHLSEAVMGMMAEVRAGFRAGTTASELSPADRDMQRTNWVHTRVEVLKAARAFDVGVPRPRSIEGMQARARMMTAALMGSLCSDAFKDATPHSLLWHNRAGAELVLPLLAGRHMDLATPEAQEILQTAKKLAHEHQITPALFMSGAMGGQLAAAKVPEAVAKEITGKLADPLGAPQEGGEIVFSPEARARMEAIGVPGWATMDPKSPHFVASQVVALADVLQYAAPDGLIKIAVDIRDPEQPMPFMRDPNIKAAVGSSVGFSLVKGLEAIVDPAMKAIGEAEGDLMNASLVGKLYPEVERRLAAALGLPEGAALPVVPYWNADVPTDGKLTDAERDSVKLVKATLRDVLAEAGGVPMDPFGANKE
;
A
#
# COMPACT_ATOMS: atom_id res chain seq x y z
N MET A 1 -8.57 43.92 -37.03
CA MET A 1 -9.88 44.62 -36.93
C MET A 1 -10.95 43.53 -36.87
N THR A 2 -11.81 43.32 -35.87
CA THR A 2 -12.21 44.02 -34.63
C THR A 2 -12.86 42.96 -33.70
N LYS A 3 -12.56 42.92 -32.40
CA LYS A 3 -13.50 43.14 -31.26
C LYS A 3 -14.97 43.24 -31.71
N THR A 4 -15.93 42.48 -31.20
CA THR A 4 -16.53 42.56 -29.85
C THR A 4 -17.67 41.54 -29.85
N ASP A 5 -17.88 40.77 -28.77
CA ASP A 5 -19.24 40.54 -28.23
C ASP A 5 -19.17 39.92 -26.83
N LEU A 6 -19.54 40.78 -25.87
CA LEU A 6 -19.82 40.49 -24.48
C LEU A 6 -21.21 39.84 -24.40
N ALA A 7 -21.29 38.59 -23.95
CA ALA A 7 -22.55 37.98 -23.52
C ALA A 7 -22.60 37.89 -21.99
N ALA A 8 -23.73 38.38 -21.46
CA ALA A 8 -24.03 38.70 -20.07
C ALA A 8 -23.80 37.57 -19.05
N ARG A 9 -23.34 37.94 -17.85
CA ARG A 9 -23.40 37.11 -16.65
C ARG A 9 -24.86 36.97 -16.18
N PRO A 10 -25.34 35.77 -15.82
CA PRO A 10 -26.63 35.62 -15.14
C PRO A 10 -26.56 36.15 -13.70
N PRO A 11 -27.68 36.60 -13.13
CA PRO A 11 -27.72 37.10 -11.76
C PRO A 11 -27.47 35.96 -10.74
N PRO A 12 -26.95 36.28 -9.55
CA PRO A 12 -26.71 35.28 -8.52
C PRO A 12 -28.03 34.70 -8.00
N LEU A 13 -28.11 33.37 -7.93
CA LEU A 13 -29.20 32.64 -7.30
C LEU A 13 -29.21 32.92 -5.79
N THR A 14 -30.21 33.66 -5.32
CA THR A 14 -30.53 33.77 -3.90
C THR A 14 -31.06 32.43 -3.39
N ARG A 15 -30.36 31.82 -2.42
CA ARG A 15 -30.82 30.62 -1.71
C ARG A 15 -32.13 30.94 -0.94
N PRO A 16 -33.14 30.06 -0.97
CA PRO A 16 -34.27 30.19 -0.08
C PRO A 16 -33.83 29.94 1.36
N ALA A 17 -34.30 30.78 2.29
CA ALA A 17 -34.08 30.61 3.72
C ALA A 17 -34.78 29.32 4.19
N VAL A 18 -34.00 28.30 4.51
CA VAL A 18 -34.50 27.09 5.17
C VAL A 18 -34.64 27.40 6.66
N SER A 19 -35.84 27.81 7.08
CA SER A 19 -36.20 27.88 8.50
C SER A 19 -36.65 26.49 8.97
N GLY A 20 -35.69 25.67 9.36
CA GLY A 20 -35.93 24.44 10.11
C GLY A 20 -34.81 24.31 11.12
N ALA A 21 -35.10 24.52 12.40
CA ALA A 21 -34.14 24.21 13.44
C ALA A 21 -33.79 22.72 13.31
N PRO A 22 -32.51 22.35 13.17
CA PRO A 22 -32.13 20.95 13.11
C PRO A 22 -32.60 20.27 14.41
N ALA A 23 -33.27 19.13 14.28
CA ALA A 23 -33.59 18.29 15.42
C ALA A 23 -32.30 18.06 16.21
N GLN A 24 -32.29 18.44 17.48
CA GLN A 24 -31.13 18.19 18.33
C GLN A 24 -30.87 16.67 18.32
N PRO A 25 -29.63 16.23 18.00
CA PRO A 25 -29.28 14.83 18.15
C PRO A 25 -29.56 14.40 19.60
N PRO A 26 -30.01 13.15 19.83
CA PRO A 26 -30.24 12.68 21.18
C PRO A 26 -28.96 12.84 22.01
N PRO A 27 -29.06 13.17 23.31
CA PRO A 27 -27.89 13.31 24.16
C PRO A 27 -27.08 12.02 24.12
N VAL A 28 -25.75 12.13 23.96
CA VAL A 28 -24.78 11.02 23.86
C VAL A 28 -24.98 9.96 24.95
N ALA A 29 -25.48 10.35 26.13
CA ALA A 29 -25.85 9.43 27.22
C ALA A 29 -26.90 8.38 26.83
N ALA A 30 -27.89 8.72 26.00
CA ALA A 30 -28.94 7.80 25.54
C ALA A 30 -28.43 6.81 24.47
N GLU A 31 -27.40 7.19 23.71
CA GLU A 31 -26.75 6.31 22.71
C GLU A 31 -25.81 5.28 23.36
N VAL A 32 -25.26 5.60 24.54
CA VAL A 32 -24.43 4.68 25.34
C VAL A 32 -25.27 3.61 26.05
N GLU A 33 -26.46 3.97 26.56
CA GLU A 33 -27.36 3.01 27.22
C GLU A 33 -27.98 1.98 26.27
N THR A 34 -28.14 2.30 24.99
CA THR A 34 -28.73 1.41 23.98
C THR A 34 -27.73 0.42 23.38
N ARG A 35 -26.42 0.68 23.46
CA ARG A 35 -25.36 -0.18 22.88
C ARG A 35 -24.69 -1.13 23.88
N VAL A 36 -24.91 -0.95 25.18
CA VAL A 36 -24.37 -1.81 26.24
C VAL A 36 -25.55 -2.44 26.98
N ASP A 37 -26.17 -3.46 26.38
CA ASP A 37 -27.23 -4.23 27.05
C ASP A 37 -26.61 -5.27 28.01
N PRO A 38 -26.74 -5.11 29.33
CA PRO A 38 -26.22 -6.06 30.30
C PRO A 38 -26.94 -7.43 30.23
N GLY A 39 -28.14 -7.47 29.63
CA GLY A 39 -28.90 -8.69 29.37
C GLY A 39 -28.23 -9.59 28.34
N LEU A 40 -27.77 -9.02 27.22
CA LEU A 40 -27.06 -9.75 26.15
C LEU A 40 -25.75 -10.38 26.64
N ALA A 41 -24.98 -9.69 27.48
CA ALA A 41 -23.75 -10.23 28.06
C ALA A 41 -24.03 -11.35 29.08
N ARG A 42 -25.12 -11.24 29.86
CA ARG A 42 -25.58 -12.32 30.76
C ARG A 42 -26.06 -13.54 29.99
N ASP A 43 -26.80 -13.35 28.91
CA ASP A 43 -27.35 -14.43 28.10
C ASP A 43 -26.25 -15.19 27.33
N ALA A 44 -25.26 -14.48 26.81
CA ALA A 44 -24.07 -15.07 26.19
C ALA A 44 -23.21 -15.86 27.21
N ALA A 45 -22.99 -15.31 28.41
CA ALA A 45 -22.27 -16.00 29.49
C ALA A 45 -23.04 -17.24 29.99
N ARG A 46 -24.38 -17.16 30.05
CA ARG A 46 -25.25 -18.28 30.41
C ARG A 46 -25.23 -19.39 29.35
N GLN A 47 -25.23 -19.05 28.06
CA GLN A 47 -25.07 -20.03 26.98
C GLN A 47 -23.71 -20.70 26.99
N ALA A 48 -22.62 -19.94 27.15
CA ALA A 48 -21.26 -20.49 27.24
C ALA A 48 -21.08 -21.40 28.47
N ALA A 49 -21.68 -21.05 29.61
CA ALA A 49 -21.65 -21.87 30.82
C ALA A 49 -22.45 -23.17 30.65
N LEU A 50 -23.64 -23.12 30.04
CA LEU A 50 -24.45 -24.31 29.70
C LEU A 50 -23.72 -25.26 28.73
N GLN A 51 -22.79 -24.73 27.93
CA GLN A 51 -22.05 -25.47 26.92
C GLN A 51 -20.73 -26.08 27.43
N TYR A 52 -20.13 -25.56 28.52
CA TYR A 52 -18.76 -25.92 28.93
C TYR A 52 -18.50 -26.17 30.44
N GLY A 53 -19.48 -26.09 31.36
CA GLY A 53 -19.22 -26.48 32.77
C GLY A 53 -20.39 -26.27 33.75
N GLY A 54 -20.51 -27.15 34.76
CA GLY A 54 -21.61 -27.17 35.74
C GLY A 54 -21.77 -25.93 36.63
N GLU A 55 -22.86 -25.88 37.41
CA GLU A 55 -23.44 -24.69 38.09
C GLU A 55 -22.47 -23.76 38.84
N ALA A 56 -21.36 -24.26 39.40
CA ALA A 56 -20.35 -23.45 40.08
C ALA A 56 -19.55 -22.54 39.11
N ALA A 57 -19.21 -23.04 37.92
CA ALA A 57 -18.54 -22.25 36.89
C ALA A 57 -19.45 -21.13 36.35
N THR A 58 -20.76 -21.36 36.35
CA THR A 58 -21.79 -20.41 35.92
C THR A 58 -21.86 -19.18 36.84
N ALA A 59 -21.71 -19.36 38.15
CA ALA A 59 -21.78 -18.25 39.11
C ALA A 59 -20.55 -17.32 39.00
N ASP A 60 -19.35 -17.90 38.87
CA ASP A 60 -18.10 -17.13 38.73
C ASP A 60 -18.05 -16.40 37.38
N LEU A 61 -18.52 -17.02 36.29
CA LEU A 61 -18.63 -16.39 34.97
C LEU A 61 -19.67 -15.26 34.96
N LEU A 62 -20.82 -15.43 35.61
CA LEU A 62 -21.83 -14.38 35.72
C LEU A 62 -21.38 -13.22 36.62
N ALA A 63 -20.63 -13.49 37.69
CA ALA A 63 -20.03 -12.46 38.54
C ALA A 63 -18.92 -11.67 37.80
N ALA A 64 -18.10 -12.37 37.02
CA ALA A 64 -17.10 -11.74 36.14
C ALA A 64 -17.78 -10.88 35.06
N ALA A 65 -18.81 -11.39 34.38
CA ALA A 65 -19.56 -10.65 33.36
C ALA A 65 -20.28 -9.42 33.95
N ALA A 66 -20.84 -9.51 35.17
CA ALA A 66 -21.46 -8.38 35.85
C ALA A 66 -20.42 -7.29 36.22
N THR A 67 -19.24 -7.71 36.67
CA THR A 67 -18.13 -6.79 37.00
C THR A 67 -17.56 -6.12 35.75
N GLN A 68 -17.41 -6.86 34.65
CA GLN A 68 -17.00 -6.36 33.34
C GLN A 68 -18.00 -5.36 32.77
N GLY A 69 -19.29 -5.71 32.76
CA GLY A 69 -20.37 -4.82 32.30
C GLY A 69 -20.44 -3.52 33.10
N ALA A 70 -20.22 -3.58 34.42
CA ALA A 70 -20.15 -2.40 35.26
C ALA A 70 -18.92 -1.52 34.95
N ALA A 71 -17.73 -2.11 34.78
CA ALA A 71 -16.51 -1.39 34.43
C ALA A 71 -16.60 -0.71 33.05
N LEU A 72 -17.14 -1.41 32.05
CA LEU A 72 -17.34 -0.89 30.69
C LEU A 72 -18.37 0.24 30.68
N LYS A 73 -19.51 0.05 31.36
CA LYS A 73 -20.55 1.07 31.52
C LYS A 73 -19.99 2.32 32.20
N ASN A 74 -19.22 2.17 33.27
CA ASN A 74 -18.61 3.29 34.00
C ASN A 74 -17.59 4.05 33.13
N ALA A 75 -16.76 3.34 32.36
CA ALA A 75 -15.81 3.96 31.42
C ALA A 75 -16.53 4.71 30.29
N ALA A 76 -17.58 4.13 29.71
CA ALA A 76 -18.39 4.74 28.66
C ALA A 76 -19.14 5.97 29.16
N GLN A 77 -19.73 5.91 30.37
CA GLN A 77 -20.41 7.05 31.00
C GLN A 77 -19.44 8.18 31.34
N ALA A 78 -18.24 7.86 31.81
CA ALA A 78 -17.20 8.85 32.08
C ALA A 78 -16.71 9.54 30.80
N LEU A 79 -16.51 8.78 29.71
CA LEU A 79 -16.13 9.32 28.39
C LEU A 79 -17.25 10.15 27.74
N GLY A 80 -18.49 9.66 27.79
CA GLY A 80 -19.66 10.40 27.33
C GLY A 80 -19.82 11.72 28.08
N ALA A 81 -19.68 11.72 29.41
CA ALA A 81 -19.71 12.93 30.22
C ALA A 81 -18.55 13.89 29.91
N ALA A 82 -17.34 13.38 29.66
CA ALA A 82 -16.19 14.19 29.25
C ALA A 82 -16.44 14.88 27.90
N LEU A 83 -17.03 14.16 26.94
CA LEU A 83 -17.37 14.66 25.62
C LEU A 83 -18.48 15.72 25.67
N THR A 84 -19.57 15.44 26.39
CA THR A 84 -20.66 16.42 26.60
C THR A 84 -20.15 17.69 27.28
N GLN A 85 -19.24 17.56 28.25
CA GLN A 85 -18.62 18.73 28.89
C GLN A 85 -17.71 19.49 27.93
N LEU A 86 -16.92 18.81 27.10
CA LEU A 86 -16.09 19.47 26.10
C LEU A 86 -16.94 20.25 25.08
N GLU A 87 -18.01 19.63 24.58
CA GLU A 87 -18.95 20.23 23.62
C GLU A 87 -19.70 21.43 24.24
N ALA A 88 -19.98 21.39 25.54
CA ALA A 88 -20.59 22.49 26.28
C ALA A 88 -19.60 23.59 26.74
N GLY A 89 -18.31 23.51 26.36
CA GLY A 89 -17.29 24.48 26.79
C GLY A 89 -16.93 24.39 28.28
N GLY A 90 -17.06 23.21 28.88
CA GLY A 90 -16.79 22.93 30.29
C GLY A 90 -15.33 23.14 30.70
N ARG A 91 -15.10 23.25 32.00
CA ARG A 91 -13.76 23.54 32.54
C ARG A 91 -12.81 22.37 32.28
N PRO A 92 -11.59 22.60 31.76
CA PRO A 92 -10.64 21.53 31.45
C PRO A 92 -10.38 20.56 32.60
N GLY A 93 -10.28 21.05 33.84
CA GLY A 93 -10.08 20.21 35.02
C GLY A 93 -11.20 19.19 35.27
N GLN A 94 -12.46 19.51 34.91
CA GLN A 94 -13.58 18.58 35.03
C GLN A 94 -13.50 17.48 33.95
N ILE A 95 -13.17 17.87 32.72
CA ILE A 95 -12.99 16.94 31.60
C ILE A 95 -11.82 15.99 31.87
N LEU A 96 -10.70 16.51 32.40
CA LEU A 96 -9.54 15.71 32.79
C LEU A 96 -9.85 14.71 33.93
N ALA A 97 -10.63 15.12 34.93
CA ALA A 97 -11.05 14.21 36.01
C ALA A 97 -11.92 13.05 35.46
N ARG A 98 -12.78 13.33 34.47
CA ARG A 98 -13.59 12.31 33.80
C ARG A 98 -12.77 11.37 32.92
N LEU A 99 -11.78 11.89 32.20
CA LEU A 99 -10.82 11.07 31.45
C LEU A 99 -10.02 10.14 32.39
N LYS A 100 -9.59 10.63 33.56
CA LYS A 100 -8.94 9.80 34.59
C LYS A 100 -9.86 8.72 35.15
N ALA A 101 -11.13 9.04 35.39
CA ALA A 101 -12.12 8.06 35.84
C ALA A 101 -12.37 6.98 34.78
N ALA A 102 -12.43 7.36 33.50
CA ALA A 102 -12.52 6.41 32.40
C ALA A 102 -11.28 5.50 32.32
N GLN A 103 -10.08 6.06 32.50
CA GLN A 103 -8.83 5.30 32.55
C GLN A 103 -8.80 4.28 33.69
N GLY A 104 -9.28 4.66 34.87
CA GLY A 104 -9.44 3.74 36.00
C GLY A 104 -10.44 2.61 35.71
N GLY A 105 -11.55 2.91 35.02
CA GLY A 105 -12.51 1.90 34.57
C GLY A 105 -11.94 0.93 33.54
N VAL A 106 -11.16 1.45 32.58
CA VAL A 106 -10.49 0.62 31.55
C VAL A 106 -9.43 -0.29 32.17
N ALA A 107 -8.71 0.17 33.20
CA ALA A 107 -7.72 -0.65 33.91
C ALA A 107 -8.33 -1.86 34.65
N LEU A 108 -9.64 -1.84 34.91
CA LEU A 108 -10.38 -2.93 35.53
C LEU A 108 -11.00 -3.90 34.50
N LEU A 109 -10.87 -3.59 33.21
CA LEU A 109 -11.34 -4.49 32.16
C LEU A 109 -10.35 -5.65 31.99
N PRO A 110 -10.83 -6.89 31.86
CA PRO A 110 -9.97 -8.00 31.54
C PRO A 110 -9.38 -7.83 30.15
N ALA A 111 -8.19 -8.43 29.95
CA ALA A 111 -7.60 -8.59 28.64
C ALA A 111 -8.62 -9.23 27.69
N GLY A 112 -8.90 -8.60 26.55
CA GLY A 112 -9.79 -9.18 25.54
C GLY A 112 -11.21 -8.59 25.44
N ALA A 113 -11.57 -7.58 26.24
CA ALA A 113 -12.88 -6.92 26.15
C ALA A 113 -13.07 -6.15 24.83
N ASP A 114 -14.29 -6.08 24.28
CA ASP A 114 -14.60 -5.22 23.12
C ASP A 114 -14.66 -3.74 23.55
N LEU A 115 -13.70 -2.96 23.06
CA LEU A 115 -13.52 -1.55 23.39
C LEU A 115 -13.86 -0.60 22.23
N SER A 116 -14.50 -1.10 21.16
CA SER A 116 -14.83 -0.36 19.93
C SER A 116 -15.59 0.95 20.21
N SER A 117 -16.61 0.87 21.08
CA SER A 117 -17.42 2.01 21.51
C SER A 117 -16.63 3.05 22.32
N LEU A 118 -15.64 2.61 23.12
CA LEU A 118 -14.76 3.50 23.88
C LEU A 118 -13.70 4.17 22.99
N ARG A 119 -13.23 3.48 21.94
CA ARG A 119 -12.31 4.04 20.93
C ARG A 119 -12.92 5.21 20.18
N GLY A 120 -14.15 5.06 19.69
CA GLY A 120 -14.85 6.14 18.97
C GLY A 120 -15.00 7.40 19.83
N LEU A 121 -15.34 7.24 21.12
CA LEU A 121 -15.45 8.36 22.06
C LEU A 121 -14.09 9.00 22.38
N THR A 122 -13.04 8.19 22.54
CA THR A 122 -11.69 8.66 22.85
C THR A 122 -11.02 9.38 21.67
N ALA A 123 -11.25 8.91 20.44
CA ALA A 123 -10.78 9.55 19.21
C ALA A 123 -11.37 10.97 19.04
N ARG A 124 -12.67 11.14 19.34
CA ARG A 124 -13.32 12.46 19.33
C ARG A 124 -12.71 13.42 20.36
N LEU A 125 -12.36 12.92 21.55
CA LEU A 125 -11.70 13.72 22.60
C LEU A 125 -10.23 14.04 22.28
N ALA A 126 -9.54 13.19 21.52
CA ALA A 126 -8.19 13.46 21.02
C ALA A 126 -8.15 14.62 19.99
N GLY A 127 -9.29 14.94 19.36
CA GLY A 127 -9.44 16.12 18.51
C GLY A 127 -9.58 17.45 19.28
N ALA A 128 -9.57 17.44 20.61
CA ALA A 128 -9.75 18.65 21.42
C ALA A 128 -8.63 19.68 21.18
N ARG A 129 -9.02 20.97 21.10
CA ARG A 129 -8.07 22.10 20.98
C ARG A 129 -7.19 22.28 22.21
N HIS A 130 -7.67 21.85 23.38
CA HIS A 130 -6.94 21.98 24.64
C HIS A 130 -5.84 20.89 24.75
N PRO A 131 -4.56 21.27 24.88
CA PRO A 131 -3.43 20.34 24.76
C PRO A 131 -3.41 19.25 25.85
N GLU A 132 -3.80 19.58 27.08
CA GLU A 132 -3.84 18.60 28.17
C GLU A 132 -4.97 17.57 28.01
N ILE A 133 -6.13 17.98 27.46
CA ILE A 133 -7.26 17.09 27.20
C ILE A 133 -6.89 16.14 26.06
N ARG A 134 -6.24 16.67 25.02
CA ARG A 134 -5.68 15.87 23.93
C ARG A 134 -4.67 14.85 24.44
N ALA A 135 -3.68 15.27 25.24
CA ALA A 135 -2.68 14.37 25.79
C ALA A 135 -3.30 13.27 26.67
N ALA A 136 -4.26 13.61 27.52
CA ALA A 136 -4.98 12.65 28.35
C ALA A 136 -5.84 11.68 27.54
N ALA A 137 -6.55 12.16 26.51
CA ALA A 137 -7.33 11.32 25.61
C ALA A 137 -6.43 10.40 24.76
N THR A 138 -5.27 10.89 24.28
CA THR A 138 -4.27 10.07 23.59
C THR A 138 -3.71 8.99 24.51
N ALA A 139 -3.35 9.31 25.76
CA ALA A 139 -2.87 8.34 26.74
C ALA A 139 -3.93 7.27 27.07
N LEU A 140 -5.20 7.67 27.18
CA LEU A 140 -6.32 6.74 27.33
C LEU A 140 -6.51 5.87 26.07
N GLY A 141 -6.36 6.43 24.88
CA GLY A 141 -6.39 5.70 23.61
C GLY A 141 -5.28 4.64 23.53
N VAL A 142 -4.08 4.95 24.00
CA VAL A 142 -2.98 3.98 24.14
C VAL A 142 -3.32 2.89 25.16
N THR A 143 -3.97 3.25 26.27
CA THR A 143 -4.39 2.28 27.30
C THR A 143 -5.48 1.34 26.75
N LEU A 144 -6.46 1.88 26.02
CA LEU A 144 -7.49 1.11 25.31
C LEU A 144 -6.88 0.20 24.25
N ALA A 145 -5.90 0.69 23.48
CA ALA A 145 -5.19 -0.13 22.48
C ALA A 145 -4.44 -1.30 23.14
N LYS A 146 -3.78 -1.09 24.28
CA LYS A 146 -3.10 -2.15 25.05
C LYS A 146 -4.09 -3.16 25.65
N ALA A 147 -5.23 -2.72 26.15
CA ALA A 147 -6.26 -3.59 26.74
C ALA A 147 -7.02 -4.42 25.67
N ASP A 148 -7.19 -3.85 24.48
CA ASP A 148 -7.80 -4.52 23.33
C ASP A 148 -6.80 -5.37 22.53
N ALA A 149 -5.48 -5.16 22.72
CA ALA A 149 -4.45 -5.88 21.98
C ALA A 149 -4.60 -7.41 22.11
N PRO A 150 -4.92 -8.01 23.28
CA PRO A 150 -5.20 -9.43 23.38
C PRO A 150 -6.45 -9.89 22.62
N ARG A 151 -7.51 -9.05 22.52
CA ARG A 151 -8.71 -9.37 21.70
C ARG A 151 -8.36 -9.30 20.22
N VAL A 152 -7.72 -8.22 19.79
CA VAL A 152 -7.27 -8.05 18.40
C VAL A 152 -6.27 -9.14 18.04
N LEU A 153 -5.37 -9.53 18.95
CA LEU A 153 -4.46 -10.68 18.77
C LEU A 153 -5.17 -12.03 18.83
N ALA A 154 -6.31 -12.16 19.52
CA ALA A 154 -7.16 -13.36 19.51
C ALA A 154 -8.14 -13.39 18.32
N GLU A 155 -8.46 -12.25 17.72
CA GLU A 155 -9.26 -12.11 16.50
C GLU A 155 -8.40 -12.21 15.24
N LEU A 156 -7.17 -11.66 15.28
CA LEU A 156 -6.08 -11.96 14.35
C LEU A 156 -5.57 -13.40 14.58
N GLY A 157 -5.66 -13.87 15.82
CA GLY A 157 -5.40 -15.23 16.28
C GLY A 157 -6.65 -16.10 16.30
N ASN A 158 -7.71 -15.74 15.54
CA ASN A 158 -8.61 -16.76 15.00
C ASN A 158 -7.81 -17.50 13.93
N SER A 159 -6.92 -18.34 14.47
CA SER A 159 -5.88 -19.09 13.80
C SER A 159 -6.46 -19.85 12.64
N ASP A 160 -7.69 -20.33 12.71
CA ASP A 160 -8.18 -21.27 11.73
C ASP A 160 -8.31 -20.68 10.34
N ARG A 161 -8.60 -19.37 10.18
CA ARG A 161 -8.73 -18.77 8.85
C ARG A 161 -7.39 -18.29 8.30
N VAL A 162 -6.54 -17.69 9.13
CA VAL A 162 -5.19 -17.27 8.73
C VAL A 162 -4.27 -18.48 8.59
N GLU A 163 -4.29 -19.45 9.50
CA GLU A 163 -3.61 -20.73 9.39
C GLU A 163 -4.20 -21.59 8.26
N ALA A 164 -5.51 -21.59 7.97
CA ALA A 164 -6.01 -22.26 6.76
C ALA A 164 -5.56 -21.57 5.47
N LEU A 165 -5.50 -20.23 5.45
CA LEU A 165 -4.94 -19.49 4.32
C LEU A 165 -3.43 -19.76 4.16
N ILE A 166 -2.67 -19.72 5.26
CA ILE A 166 -1.23 -20.05 5.32
C ILE A 166 -1.01 -21.50 4.88
N ALA A 167 -1.78 -22.45 5.43
CA ALA A 167 -1.72 -23.87 5.07
C ALA A 167 -2.13 -24.15 3.62
N GLY A 168 -2.97 -23.28 3.04
CA GLY A 168 -3.35 -23.31 1.63
C GLY A 168 -2.30 -22.70 0.68
N THR A 169 -1.22 -22.10 1.21
CA THR A 169 -0.13 -21.60 0.37
C THR A 169 0.88 -22.71 0.02
N PRO A 170 1.62 -22.59 -1.09
CA PRO A 170 2.65 -23.57 -1.46
C PRO A 170 3.79 -23.72 -0.43
N ASP A 171 4.05 -22.68 0.38
CA ASP A 171 5.04 -22.71 1.46
C ASP A 171 4.52 -22.00 2.73
N PRO A 172 3.72 -22.71 3.55
CA PRO A 172 3.08 -22.16 4.74
C PRO A 172 4.08 -21.62 5.76
N ALA A 173 5.21 -22.31 5.95
CA ALA A 173 6.24 -21.93 6.92
C ALA A 173 6.92 -20.61 6.52
N LYS A 174 7.21 -20.46 5.22
CA LYS A 174 7.81 -19.24 4.68
C LYS A 174 6.83 -18.06 4.72
N VAL A 175 5.58 -18.25 4.33
CA VAL A 175 4.54 -17.20 4.41
C VAL A 175 4.36 -16.75 5.86
N LYS A 176 4.34 -17.68 6.81
CA LYS A 176 4.28 -17.37 8.25
C LYS A 176 5.52 -16.61 8.72
N GLY A 177 6.71 -17.00 8.27
CA GLY A 177 7.96 -16.27 8.54
C GLY A 177 7.92 -14.84 8.01
N MET A 178 7.52 -14.65 6.76
CA MET A 178 7.34 -13.33 6.15
C MET A 178 6.34 -12.46 6.91
N LEU A 179 5.19 -13.01 7.27
CA LEU A 179 4.19 -12.26 8.04
C LEU A 179 4.73 -11.85 9.42
N THR A 180 5.53 -12.71 10.04
CA THR A 180 6.17 -12.44 11.34
C THR A 180 7.28 -11.39 11.22
N THR A 181 8.09 -11.43 10.16
CA THR A 181 9.21 -10.50 9.91
C THR A 181 8.72 -9.14 9.41
N PHE A 182 7.81 -9.11 8.42
CA PHE A 182 7.39 -7.90 7.74
C PHE A 182 6.15 -7.26 8.35
N TYR A 183 5.27 -8.04 8.99
CA TYR A 183 4.00 -7.52 9.51
C TYR A 183 3.62 -8.11 10.87
N PRO A 184 4.50 -8.05 11.89
CA PRO A 184 4.12 -8.43 13.26
C PRO A 184 2.94 -7.60 13.78
N GLY A 185 2.61 -6.50 13.09
CA GLY A 185 1.54 -5.56 13.42
C GLY A 185 2.13 -4.36 14.15
N ALA A 186 1.73 -3.16 13.77
CA ALA A 186 2.18 -1.91 14.40
C ALA A 186 2.04 -1.95 15.94
N THR A 187 0.97 -2.57 16.42
CA THR A 187 0.70 -2.79 17.85
C THR A 187 1.59 -3.83 18.53
N ALA A 188 2.14 -4.80 17.78
CA ALA A 188 3.11 -5.77 18.33
C ALA A 188 4.53 -5.22 18.35
N LEU A 189 4.87 -4.28 17.46
CA LEU A 189 6.16 -3.57 17.42
C LEU A 189 6.29 -2.44 18.45
N GLY A 190 5.24 -2.19 19.25
CA GLY A 190 5.23 -1.11 20.24
C GLY A 190 5.12 0.30 19.64
N THR A 191 4.89 0.43 18.33
CA THR A 191 4.82 1.71 17.62
C THR A 191 3.37 2.15 17.46
N THR A 192 3.08 3.40 17.81
CA THR A 192 1.72 3.95 17.63
C THR A 192 1.45 4.28 16.16
N GLN A 193 0.20 4.19 15.71
CA GLN A 193 -0.21 4.60 14.37
C GLN A 193 0.20 6.06 14.07
N ALA A 194 0.11 6.95 15.06
CA ALA A 194 0.56 8.33 14.93
C ALA A 194 2.07 8.45 14.64
N SER A 195 2.90 7.61 15.26
CA SER A 195 4.34 7.56 14.99
C SER A 195 4.61 7.06 13.58
N LEU A 196 3.91 6.01 13.13
CA LEU A 196 4.04 5.51 11.77
C LEU A 196 3.65 6.56 10.73
N ARG A 197 2.58 7.33 10.98
CA ARG A 197 2.19 8.45 10.13
C ARG A 197 3.25 9.54 10.08
N ALA A 198 3.81 9.93 11.22
CA ALA A 198 4.86 10.95 11.24
C ALA A 198 6.08 10.51 10.42
N GLU A 199 6.47 9.24 10.48
CA GLU A 199 7.56 8.73 9.65
C GLU A 199 7.21 8.68 8.16
N LEU A 200 5.97 8.31 7.81
CA LEU A 200 5.49 8.36 6.44
C LEU A 200 5.48 9.80 5.91
N ASP A 201 4.98 10.75 6.68
CA ASP A 201 4.89 12.16 6.29
C ASP A 201 6.28 12.74 6.03
N LEU A 202 7.27 12.39 6.85
CA LEU A 202 8.66 12.79 6.62
C LEU A 202 9.24 12.21 5.33
N ASP A 203 8.98 10.93 5.05
CA ASP A 203 9.44 10.27 3.82
C ASP A 203 8.76 10.85 2.57
N LEU A 204 7.44 11.02 2.61
CA LEU A 204 6.65 11.53 1.48
C LEU A 204 6.77 13.05 1.29
N ALA A 205 7.20 13.81 2.29
CA ALA A 205 7.48 15.24 2.13
C ALA A 205 8.64 15.47 1.15
N GLN A 206 9.55 14.51 1.01
CA GLN A 206 10.63 14.58 0.03
C GLN A 206 10.08 14.50 -1.39
N GLY A 207 10.49 15.43 -2.25
CA GLY A 207 9.95 15.56 -3.61
C GLY A 207 8.50 16.04 -3.69
N GLY A 208 7.83 16.30 -2.57
CA GLY A 208 6.44 16.79 -2.52
C GLY A 208 5.36 15.72 -2.75
N ILE A 209 5.73 14.44 -2.81
CA ILE A 209 4.84 13.31 -3.13
C ILE A 209 3.63 13.25 -2.18
N GLY A 210 3.86 13.39 -0.87
CA GLY A 210 2.79 13.28 0.13
C GLY A 210 1.77 14.40 0.04
N ARG A 211 2.23 15.62 -0.27
CA ARG A 211 1.34 16.76 -0.52
C ARG A 211 0.50 16.51 -1.77
N GLU A 212 1.15 16.04 -2.82
CA GLU A 212 0.45 15.78 -4.08
C GLU A 212 -0.60 14.67 -3.93
N LEU A 213 -0.25 13.56 -3.28
CA LEU A 213 -1.20 12.47 -3.01
C LEU A 213 -2.40 12.99 -2.21
N GLN A 214 -2.16 13.76 -1.16
CA GLN A 214 -3.22 14.37 -0.35
C GLN A 214 -4.12 15.31 -1.17
N GLU A 215 -3.52 16.19 -1.99
CA GLU A 215 -4.26 17.09 -2.88
C GLU A 215 -5.12 16.33 -3.89
N ILE A 216 -4.61 15.21 -4.42
CA ILE A 216 -5.37 14.35 -5.33
C ILE A 216 -6.55 13.72 -4.58
N LEU A 217 -6.34 13.14 -3.40
CA LEU A 217 -7.42 12.54 -2.59
C LEU A 217 -8.53 13.57 -2.27
N GLU A 218 -8.14 14.78 -1.84
CA GLU A 218 -9.07 15.87 -1.51
C GLU A 218 -9.84 16.35 -2.74
N ARG A 219 -9.15 16.60 -3.86
CA ARG A 219 -9.76 17.05 -5.11
C ARG A 219 -10.74 16.04 -5.69
N ASN A 220 -10.52 14.76 -5.40
CA ASN A 220 -11.39 13.65 -5.79
C ASN A 220 -12.52 13.40 -4.78
N GLY A 221 -12.61 14.20 -3.72
CA GLY A 221 -13.68 14.11 -2.73
C GLY A 221 -13.64 12.81 -1.93
N ILE A 222 -12.45 12.21 -1.77
CA ILE A 222 -12.31 11.00 -0.97
C ILE A 222 -12.67 11.33 0.50
N PRO A 223 -13.63 10.63 1.11
CA PRO A 223 -13.98 10.84 2.51
C PRO A 223 -12.76 10.78 3.42
N ALA A 224 -12.72 11.62 4.45
CA ALA A 224 -11.59 11.71 5.37
C ALA A 224 -11.22 10.36 5.97
N HIS A 225 -12.21 9.56 6.40
CA HIS A 225 -11.97 8.24 6.98
C HIS A 225 -11.34 7.23 5.98
N LEU A 226 -11.67 7.31 4.68
CA LEU A 226 -11.04 6.47 3.65
C LEU A 226 -9.62 6.95 3.32
N SER A 227 -9.40 8.27 3.27
CA SER A 227 -8.05 8.84 3.12
C SER A 227 -7.15 8.46 4.30
N GLU A 228 -7.70 8.51 5.53
CA GLU A 228 -7.04 8.05 6.74
C GLU A 228 -6.75 6.55 6.71
N ALA A 229 -7.65 5.75 6.13
CA ALA A 229 -7.43 4.31 5.99
C ALA A 229 -6.30 3.99 5.00
N VAL A 230 -6.33 4.55 3.79
CA VAL A 230 -5.29 4.36 2.76
C VAL A 230 -3.92 4.76 3.29
N MET A 231 -3.81 5.97 3.84
CA MET A 231 -2.54 6.47 4.31
C MET A 231 -2.08 5.75 5.59
N GLY A 232 -3.01 5.14 6.35
CA GLY A 232 -2.73 4.28 7.50
C GLY A 232 -2.08 2.98 7.06
N MET A 233 -2.69 2.33 6.07
CA MET A 233 -2.15 1.13 5.44
C MET A 233 -0.78 1.41 4.83
N MET A 234 -0.62 2.53 4.12
CA MET A 234 0.66 2.93 3.54
C MET A 234 1.75 3.10 4.60
N ALA A 235 1.42 3.65 5.77
CA ALA A 235 2.38 3.78 6.87
C ALA A 235 2.77 2.42 7.48
N GLU A 236 1.85 1.47 7.58
CA GLU A 236 2.15 0.10 8.02
C GLU A 236 3.00 -0.67 6.98
N VAL A 237 2.67 -0.55 5.69
CA VAL A 237 3.44 -1.14 4.59
C VAL A 237 4.87 -0.58 4.56
N ARG A 238 5.03 0.74 4.70
CA ARG A 238 6.35 1.37 4.86
C ARG A 238 7.13 0.77 6.01
N ALA A 239 6.49 0.60 7.17
CA ALA A 239 7.13 0.05 8.35
C ALA A 239 7.57 -1.41 8.13
N GLY A 240 6.77 -2.20 7.42
CA GLY A 240 7.13 -3.57 7.05
C GLY A 240 8.35 -3.63 6.14
N PHE A 241 8.39 -2.80 5.08
CA PHE A 241 9.59 -2.70 4.24
C PHE A 241 10.82 -2.25 5.03
N ARG A 242 10.67 -1.26 5.92
CA ARG A 242 11.76 -0.79 6.80
C ARG A 242 12.27 -1.91 7.69
N ALA A 243 11.39 -2.67 8.34
CA ALA A 243 11.78 -3.82 9.15
C ALA A 243 12.58 -4.83 8.31
N GLY A 244 12.11 -5.11 7.09
CA GLY A 244 12.81 -5.89 6.09
C GLY A 244 14.23 -5.42 5.77
N THR A 245 14.47 -4.12 5.72
CA THR A 245 15.82 -3.58 5.48
C THR A 245 16.80 -3.78 6.65
N THR A 246 16.30 -4.11 7.84
CA THR A 246 17.10 -4.30 9.06
C THR A 246 17.14 -5.74 9.56
N ALA A 247 16.32 -6.62 8.97
CA ALA A 247 16.19 -8.03 9.32
C ALA A 247 17.53 -8.77 9.16
N SER A 248 18.08 -9.29 10.25
CA SER A 248 19.38 -9.99 10.25
C SER A 248 19.35 -11.32 9.52
N GLU A 249 18.17 -11.91 9.38
CA GLU A 249 17.91 -13.16 8.67
C GLU A 249 17.89 -12.99 7.15
N LEU A 250 17.79 -11.75 6.65
CA LEU A 250 17.80 -11.45 5.23
C LEU A 250 19.22 -11.19 4.72
N SER A 251 19.50 -11.62 3.49
CA SER A 251 20.78 -11.34 2.84
C SER A 251 20.94 -9.82 2.60
N PRO A 252 22.17 -9.29 2.41
CA PRO A 252 22.35 -7.89 2.02
C PRO A 252 21.56 -7.49 0.77
N ALA A 253 21.49 -8.37 -0.24
CA ALA A 253 20.73 -8.12 -1.45
C ALA A 253 19.21 -8.09 -1.18
N ASP A 254 18.73 -8.97 -0.30
CA ASP A 254 17.33 -9.06 0.10
C ASP A 254 16.89 -7.79 0.84
N ARG A 255 17.75 -7.27 1.72
CA ARG A 255 17.50 -6.01 2.44
C ARG A 255 17.43 -4.81 1.50
N ASP A 256 18.32 -4.75 0.51
CA ASP A 256 18.30 -3.69 -0.50
C ASP A 256 17.07 -3.79 -1.42
N MET A 257 16.60 -5.02 -1.67
CA MET A 257 15.35 -5.24 -2.39
C MET A 257 14.13 -4.66 -1.65
N GLN A 258 14.08 -4.78 -0.32
CA GLN A 258 12.97 -4.21 0.46
C GLN A 258 12.93 -2.67 0.39
N ARG A 259 14.12 -2.04 0.35
CA ARG A 259 14.24 -0.60 0.10
C ARG A 259 13.67 -0.22 -1.26
N THR A 260 14.08 -0.94 -2.28
CA THR A 260 13.66 -0.77 -3.67
C THR A 260 12.15 -0.95 -3.83
N ASN A 261 11.58 -2.02 -3.26
CA ASN A 261 10.14 -2.27 -3.28
C ASN A 261 9.35 -1.16 -2.58
N TRP A 262 9.81 -0.59 -1.47
CA TRP A 262 9.13 0.57 -0.89
C TRP A 262 9.08 1.77 -1.83
N VAL A 263 10.22 2.07 -2.47
CA VAL A 263 10.29 3.17 -3.45
C VAL A 263 9.31 2.94 -4.61
N HIS A 264 9.17 1.70 -5.07
CA HIS A 264 8.21 1.29 -6.10
C HIS A 264 6.77 1.51 -5.65
N THR A 265 6.41 0.90 -4.53
CA THR A 265 5.05 0.94 -3.99
C THR A 265 4.56 2.38 -3.81
N ARG A 266 5.39 3.30 -3.30
CA ARG A 266 4.95 4.69 -3.12
C ARG A 266 4.73 5.44 -4.44
N VAL A 267 5.57 5.20 -5.45
CA VAL A 267 5.42 5.83 -6.78
C VAL A 267 4.17 5.27 -7.45
N GLU A 268 3.98 3.95 -7.40
CA GLU A 268 2.79 3.30 -7.94
C GLU A 268 1.50 3.85 -7.33
N VAL A 269 1.43 4.00 -6.00
CA VAL A 269 0.26 4.59 -5.31
C VAL A 269 -0.03 6.01 -5.78
N LEU A 270 1.00 6.85 -5.95
CA LEU A 270 0.83 8.20 -6.50
C LEU A 270 0.30 8.15 -7.94
N LYS A 271 0.88 7.29 -8.79
CA LYS A 271 0.47 7.15 -10.20
C LYS A 271 -0.93 6.59 -10.34
N ALA A 272 -1.33 5.64 -9.50
CA ALA A 272 -2.71 5.16 -9.43
C ALA A 272 -3.66 6.30 -9.05
N ALA A 273 -3.31 7.13 -8.06
CA ALA A 273 -4.11 8.28 -7.68
C ALA A 273 -4.26 9.30 -8.84
N ARG A 274 -3.17 9.60 -9.55
CA ARG A 274 -3.19 10.50 -10.74
C ARG A 274 -4.00 9.93 -11.90
N ALA A 275 -3.82 8.66 -12.22
CA ALA A 275 -4.56 7.97 -13.26
C ALA A 275 -6.07 7.96 -12.95
N PHE A 276 -6.45 7.83 -11.67
CA PHE A 276 -7.83 8.05 -11.25
C PHE A 276 -8.30 9.49 -11.47
N ASP A 277 -7.52 10.50 -11.04
CA ASP A 277 -7.88 11.91 -11.15
C ASP A 277 -8.16 12.35 -12.59
N VAL A 278 -7.32 11.88 -13.53
CA VAL A 278 -7.35 12.31 -14.93
C VAL A 278 -8.16 11.34 -15.80
N GLY A 279 -7.98 10.04 -15.62
CA GLY A 279 -8.51 9.00 -16.50
C GLY A 279 -9.91 8.52 -16.16
N VAL A 280 -10.42 8.76 -14.93
CA VAL A 280 -11.73 8.27 -14.50
C VAL A 280 -12.72 9.43 -14.35
N PRO A 281 -13.71 9.56 -15.25
CA PRO A 281 -14.66 10.68 -15.25
C PRO A 281 -15.34 10.90 -13.90
N ARG A 282 -15.48 12.16 -13.50
CA ARG A 282 -16.17 12.52 -12.26
C ARG A 282 -17.69 12.40 -12.45
N PRO A 283 -18.37 11.57 -11.64
CA PRO A 283 -19.82 11.45 -11.73
C PRO A 283 -20.50 12.73 -11.28
N ARG A 284 -21.71 12.99 -11.82
CA ARG A 284 -22.53 14.14 -11.43
C ARG A 284 -23.43 13.86 -10.23
N SER A 285 -23.69 12.60 -9.92
CA SER A 285 -24.53 12.19 -8.77
C SER A 285 -23.69 11.94 -7.53
N ILE A 286 -24.32 12.09 -6.36
CA ILE A 286 -23.70 11.78 -5.07
C ILE A 286 -23.35 10.29 -4.99
N GLU A 287 -24.24 9.40 -5.43
CA GLU A 287 -23.95 7.95 -5.40
C GLU A 287 -22.76 7.61 -6.30
N GLY A 288 -22.65 8.26 -7.46
CA GLY A 288 -21.53 8.07 -8.37
C GLY A 288 -20.21 8.55 -7.75
N MET A 289 -20.20 9.72 -7.10
CA MET A 289 -19.01 10.21 -6.39
C MET A 289 -18.57 9.24 -5.28
N GLN A 290 -19.51 8.69 -4.52
CA GLN A 290 -19.22 7.69 -3.48
C GLN A 290 -18.67 6.40 -4.07
N ALA A 291 -19.28 5.86 -5.13
CA ALA A 291 -18.78 4.67 -5.82
C ALA A 291 -17.36 4.87 -6.37
N ARG A 292 -17.09 6.05 -6.96
CA ARG A 292 -15.75 6.40 -7.42
C ARG A 292 -14.76 6.50 -6.27
N ALA A 293 -15.15 7.05 -5.13
CA ALA A 293 -14.28 7.12 -3.96
C ALA A 293 -13.92 5.74 -3.40
N ARG A 294 -14.89 4.81 -3.32
CA ARG A 294 -14.64 3.41 -2.93
C ARG A 294 -13.71 2.71 -3.91
N MET A 295 -13.95 2.88 -5.20
CA MET A 295 -13.14 2.28 -6.26
C MET A 295 -11.70 2.81 -6.27
N MET A 296 -11.49 4.11 -6.11
CA MET A 296 -10.16 4.70 -5.97
C MET A 296 -9.46 4.18 -4.69
N THR A 297 -10.18 4.13 -3.57
CA THR A 297 -9.66 3.57 -2.31
C THR A 297 -9.20 2.12 -2.49
N ALA A 298 -10.03 1.29 -3.14
CA ALA A 298 -9.71 -0.10 -3.42
C ALA A 298 -8.50 -0.25 -4.35
N ALA A 299 -8.35 0.61 -5.35
CA ALA A 299 -7.19 0.60 -6.25
C ALA A 299 -5.90 0.95 -5.52
N LEU A 300 -5.91 1.99 -4.69
CA LEU A 300 -4.76 2.37 -3.87
C LEU A 300 -4.37 1.24 -2.90
N MET A 301 -5.35 0.59 -2.27
CA MET A 301 -5.09 -0.59 -1.41
C MET A 301 -4.58 -1.79 -2.20
N GLY A 302 -5.10 -2.01 -3.41
CA GLY A 302 -4.66 -3.06 -4.32
C GLY A 302 -3.19 -2.89 -4.70
N SER A 303 -2.82 -1.70 -5.19
CA SER A 303 -1.44 -1.31 -5.50
C SER A 303 -0.50 -1.40 -4.29
N LEU A 304 -0.96 -0.96 -3.11
CA LEU A 304 -0.16 -1.07 -1.89
C LEU A 304 0.23 -2.51 -1.57
N CYS A 305 -0.72 -3.44 -1.68
CA CYS A 305 -0.54 -4.80 -1.20
C CYS A 305 0.00 -5.78 -2.24
N SER A 306 -0.13 -5.50 -3.54
CA SER A 306 0.44 -6.34 -4.61
C SER A 306 1.97 -6.40 -4.56
N ASP A 307 2.60 -5.29 -4.17
CA ASP A 307 4.06 -5.14 -4.12
C ASP A 307 4.66 -5.40 -2.72
N ALA A 308 3.85 -5.28 -1.68
CA ALA A 308 4.24 -5.43 -0.28
C ALA A 308 4.73 -6.84 0.13
N PHE A 309 4.54 -7.86 -0.73
CA PHE A 309 4.79 -9.28 -0.41
C PHE A 309 5.81 -9.94 -1.33
N LYS A 310 6.70 -9.15 -1.92
CA LYS A 310 7.87 -9.63 -2.64
C LYS A 310 8.93 -10.12 -1.63
N ASP A 311 9.09 -11.43 -1.49
CA ASP A 311 10.28 -12.00 -0.84
C ASP A 311 11.50 -11.96 -1.78
N ALA A 312 12.66 -12.19 -1.19
CA ALA A 312 13.92 -12.11 -1.92
C ALA A 312 14.30 -13.40 -2.66
N THR A 313 13.45 -14.43 -2.62
CA THR A 313 13.70 -15.61 -3.45
C THR A 313 13.48 -15.25 -4.91
N PRO A 314 14.16 -15.92 -5.84
CA PRO A 314 13.96 -15.73 -7.28
C PRO A 314 12.48 -15.82 -7.70
N HIS A 315 11.69 -16.59 -6.93
CA HIS A 315 10.26 -16.80 -7.14
C HIS A 315 9.43 -15.54 -6.86
N SER A 316 9.66 -14.85 -5.75
CA SER A 316 8.82 -13.70 -5.39
C SER A 316 9.32 -12.36 -5.94
N LEU A 317 10.55 -12.32 -6.45
CA LEU A 317 11.12 -11.16 -7.14
C LEU A 317 10.44 -10.86 -8.49
N LEU A 318 9.75 -11.84 -9.05
CA LEU A 318 9.31 -11.80 -10.46
C LEU A 318 7.81 -11.67 -10.64
N TRP A 319 6.99 -11.73 -9.59
CA TRP A 319 5.54 -11.55 -9.71
C TRP A 319 4.87 -11.03 -8.44
N HIS A 320 3.77 -10.29 -8.62
CA HIS A 320 2.88 -9.90 -7.53
C HIS A 320 2.39 -11.15 -6.79
N ASN A 321 2.73 -11.25 -5.50
CA ASN A 321 2.43 -12.41 -4.68
C ASN A 321 0.95 -12.40 -4.28
N ARG A 322 0.10 -12.97 -5.15
CA ARG A 322 -1.36 -13.05 -4.96
C ARG A 322 -1.72 -13.60 -3.59
N ALA A 323 -1.14 -14.73 -3.19
CA ALA A 323 -1.46 -15.36 -1.91
C ALA A 323 -1.10 -14.45 -0.73
N GLY A 324 0.05 -13.76 -0.83
CA GLY A 324 0.46 -12.73 0.14
C GLY A 324 -0.52 -11.56 0.21
N ALA A 325 -0.91 -11.00 -0.94
CA ALA A 325 -1.85 -9.89 -1.02
C ALA A 325 -3.25 -10.28 -0.49
N GLU A 326 -3.79 -11.44 -0.88
CA GLU A 326 -5.10 -11.93 -0.44
C GLU A 326 -5.15 -12.18 1.08
N LEU A 327 -4.01 -12.57 1.67
CA LEU A 327 -3.88 -12.80 3.10
C LEU A 327 -3.73 -11.50 3.88
N VAL A 328 -2.92 -10.55 3.40
CA VAL A 328 -2.61 -9.34 4.16
C VAL A 328 -3.65 -8.24 4.00
N LEU A 329 -4.28 -8.13 2.83
CA LEU A 329 -5.29 -7.10 2.58
C LEU A 329 -6.36 -7.05 3.69
N PRO A 330 -6.99 -8.18 4.10
CA PRO A 330 -7.93 -8.19 5.22
C PRO A 330 -7.33 -7.73 6.56
N LEU A 331 -6.07 -8.08 6.83
CA LEU A 331 -5.40 -7.76 8.08
C LEU A 331 -5.12 -6.26 8.19
N LEU A 332 -4.58 -5.65 7.13
CA LEU A 332 -4.31 -4.22 7.08
C LEU A 332 -5.63 -3.43 7.01
N ALA A 333 -6.54 -3.82 6.11
CA ALA A 333 -7.84 -3.16 6.00
C ALA A 333 -8.62 -3.20 7.33
N GLY A 334 -8.61 -4.33 8.05
CA GLY A 334 -9.31 -4.47 9.34
C GLY A 334 -8.74 -3.64 10.48
N ARG A 335 -7.52 -3.12 10.37
CA ARG A 335 -6.95 -2.17 11.35
C ARG A 335 -7.35 -0.72 11.08
N HIS A 336 -7.76 -0.43 9.84
CA HIS A 336 -7.97 0.93 9.37
C HIS A 336 -9.42 1.21 8.95
N MET A 337 -10.23 0.17 8.74
CA MET A 337 -11.63 0.25 8.38
C MET A 337 -12.44 -0.75 9.21
N ASP A 338 -13.70 -0.41 9.48
CA ASP A 338 -14.65 -1.35 10.07
C ASP A 338 -15.16 -2.32 9.00
N LEU A 339 -14.53 -3.50 8.93
CA LEU A 339 -14.91 -4.57 8.01
C LEU A 339 -16.30 -5.16 8.31
N ALA A 340 -17.00 -4.78 9.38
CA ALA A 340 -18.40 -5.13 9.55
C ALA A 340 -19.32 -4.31 8.63
N THR A 341 -18.85 -3.18 8.10
CA THR A 341 -19.64 -2.33 7.21
C THR A 341 -19.68 -2.88 5.78
N PRO A 342 -20.83 -2.75 5.06
CA PRO A 342 -20.92 -3.16 3.66
C PRO A 342 -19.93 -2.42 2.76
N GLU A 343 -19.69 -1.14 3.01
CA GLU A 343 -18.73 -0.32 2.26
C GLU A 343 -17.30 -0.85 2.40
N ALA A 344 -16.84 -1.14 3.62
CA ALA A 344 -15.48 -1.66 3.82
C ALA A 344 -15.31 -3.07 3.21
N GLN A 345 -16.36 -3.91 3.24
CA GLN A 345 -16.34 -5.19 2.55
C GLN A 345 -16.26 -5.04 1.03
N GLU A 346 -17.04 -4.13 0.44
CA GLU A 346 -16.99 -3.84 -1.00
C GLU A 346 -15.58 -3.38 -1.41
N ILE A 347 -14.99 -2.45 -0.64
CA ILE A 347 -13.63 -1.96 -0.87
C ILE A 347 -12.62 -3.11 -0.77
N LEU A 348 -12.69 -3.94 0.28
CA LEU A 348 -11.76 -5.04 0.50
C LEU A 348 -11.84 -6.08 -0.63
N GLN A 349 -13.04 -6.50 -1.04
CA GLN A 349 -13.19 -7.47 -2.14
C GLN A 349 -12.69 -6.89 -3.46
N THR A 350 -12.98 -5.62 -3.72
CA THR A 350 -12.46 -4.92 -4.91
C THR A 350 -10.93 -4.86 -4.86
N ALA A 351 -10.33 -4.46 -3.73
CA ALA A 351 -8.89 -4.36 -3.58
C ALA A 351 -8.19 -5.71 -3.79
N LYS A 352 -8.78 -6.81 -3.32
CA LYS A 352 -8.27 -8.17 -3.58
C LYS A 352 -8.28 -8.51 -5.06
N LYS A 353 -9.40 -8.23 -5.74
CA LYS A 353 -9.51 -8.43 -7.18
C LYS A 353 -8.48 -7.61 -7.94
N LEU A 354 -8.31 -6.34 -7.59
CA LEU A 354 -7.34 -5.44 -8.23
C LEU A 354 -5.90 -5.88 -7.98
N ALA A 355 -5.54 -6.28 -6.75
CA ALA A 355 -4.21 -6.82 -6.46
C ALA A 355 -3.92 -8.11 -7.23
N HIS A 356 -4.95 -8.93 -7.48
CA HIS A 356 -4.83 -10.14 -8.29
C HIS A 356 -4.66 -9.81 -9.77
N GLU A 357 -5.51 -8.95 -10.33
CA GLU A 357 -5.42 -8.47 -11.71
C GLU A 357 -4.19 -7.59 -11.96
N HIS A 358 -3.49 -7.13 -10.93
CA HIS A 358 -2.24 -6.40 -11.09
C HIS A 358 -1.11 -7.28 -11.65
N GLN A 359 -1.26 -8.61 -11.74
CA GLN A 359 -0.21 -9.50 -12.26
C GLN A 359 0.17 -9.26 -13.74
N ILE A 360 -0.61 -8.53 -14.53
CA ILE A 360 -0.51 -8.51 -16.01
C ILE A 360 0.60 -7.61 -16.57
N THR A 361 1.19 -6.71 -15.81
CA THR A 361 2.14 -5.69 -16.34
C THR A 361 3.58 -5.83 -15.80
N PRO A 362 4.60 -5.55 -16.63
CA PRO A 362 4.65 -5.63 -18.10
C PRO A 362 4.70 -7.10 -18.60
N ALA A 363 3.73 -7.54 -19.40
CA ALA A 363 3.58 -8.94 -19.85
C ALA A 363 4.87 -9.61 -20.36
N LEU A 364 5.65 -8.93 -21.21
CA LEU A 364 6.89 -9.49 -21.75
C LEU A 364 8.01 -9.59 -20.69
N PHE A 365 8.05 -8.67 -19.71
CA PHE A 365 8.96 -8.74 -18.55
C PHE A 365 8.64 -10.00 -17.75
N MET A 366 7.37 -10.15 -17.41
CA MET A 366 6.85 -11.26 -16.62
C MET A 366 7.01 -12.61 -17.32
N SER A 367 6.84 -12.64 -18.64
CA SER A 367 7.05 -13.84 -19.48
C SER A 367 8.53 -14.26 -19.51
N GLY A 368 9.46 -13.33 -19.73
CA GLY A 368 10.89 -13.65 -19.68
C GLY A 368 11.30 -14.15 -18.29
N ALA A 369 10.73 -13.54 -17.25
CA ALA A 369 10.99 -13.91 -15.87
C ALA A 369 10.52 -15.31 -15.52
N MET A 370 9.31 -15.61 -15.94
CA MET A 370 8.75 -16.95 -15.88
C MET A 370 9.63 -17.95 -16.66
N GLY A 371 10.08 -17.62 -17.87
CA GLY A 371 10.93 -18.49 -18.67
C GLY A 371 12.23 -18.90 -17.97
N GLY A 372 12.90 -17.94 -17.31
CA GLY A 372 14.11 -18.22 -16.52
C GLY A 372 13.85 -19.17 -15.36
N GLN A 373 12.73 -19.01 -14.65
CA GLN A 373 12.36 -19.89 -13.55
C GLN A 373 11.97 -21.29 -14.01
N LEU A 374 11.19 -21.39 -15.08
CA LEU A 374 10.79 -22.66 -15.69
C LEU A 374 12.02 -23.44 -16.16
N ALA A 375 13.03 -22.75 -16.73
CA ALA A 375 14.29 -23.37 -17.11
C ALA A 375 15.08 -23.89 -15.89
N ALA A 376 15.16 -23.10 -14.81
CA ALA A 376 15.81 -23.52 -13.56
C ALA A 376 15.12 -24.75 -12.93
N ALA A 377 13.79 -24.79 -12.99
CA ALA A 377 12.97 -25.92 -12.56
C ALA A 377 12.95 -27.09 -13.54
N LYS A 378 13.70 -27.01 -14.65
CA LYS A 378 13.80 -28.04 -15.72
C LYS A 378 12.43 -28.44 -16.28
N VAL A 379 11.53 -27.46 -16.42
CA VAL A 379 10.20 -27.67 -17.01
C VAL A 379 10.35 -28.03 -18.50
N PRO A 380 9.58 -29.00 -19.03
CA PRO A 380 9.62 -29.35 -20.45
C PRO A 380 9.39 -28.14 -21.37
N GLU A 381 10.16 -28.03 -22.45
CA GLU A 381 10.14 -26.85 -23.35
C GLU A 381 8.75 -26.53 -23.90
N ALA A 382 7.97 -27.55 -24.26
CA ALA A 382 6.60 -27.35 -24.77
C ALA A 382 5.68 -26.68 -23.73
N VAL A 383 5.78 -27.11 -22.47
CA VAL A 383 5.03 -26.55 -21.34
C VAL A 383 5.52 -25.14 -21.04
N ALA A 384 6.84 -24.94 -21.04
CA ALA A 384 7.42 -23.63 -20.80
C ALA A 384 6.98 -22.62 -21.86
N LYS A 385 6.99 -23.02 -23.14
CA LYS A 385 6.54 -22.21 -24.26
C LYS A 385 5.05 -21.87 -24.18
N GLU A 386 4.21 -22.80 -23.72
CA GLU A 386 2.80 -22.51 -23.46
C GLU A 386 2.66 -21.39 -22.42
N ILE A 387 3.32 -21.56 -21.26
CA ILE A 387 3.25 -20.61 -20.16
C ILE A 387 3.76 -19.25 -20.61
N THR A 388 5.01 -19.17 -21.08
CA THR A 388 5.62 -17.89 -21.47
C THR A 388 4.89 -17.24 -22.65
N GLY A 389 4.37 -18.03 -23.59
CA GLY A 389 3.58 -17.53 -24.71
C GLY A 389 2.30 -16.83 -24.27
N LYS A 390 1.53 -17.45 -23.37
CA LYS A 390 0.30 -16.84 -22.82
C LYS A 390 0.58 -15.65 -21.91
N LEU A 391 1.67 -15.68 -21.14
CA LEU A 391 2.07 -14.55 -20.29
C LEU A 391 2.61 -13.36 -21.08
N ALA A 392 3.16 -13.57 -22.27
CA ALA A 392 3.63 -12.48 -23.13
C ALA A 392 2.48 -11.69 -23.78
N ASP A 393 1.30 -12.31 -23.93
CA ASP A 393 0.06 -11.70 -24.41
C ASP A 393 -1.14 -12.16 -23.56
N PRO A 394 -1.24 -11.68 -22.30
CA PRO A 394 -2.22 -12.17 -21.35
C PRO A 394 -3.66 -11.83 -21.76
N LEU A 395 -3.87 -10.68 -22.43
CA LEU A 395 -5.19 -10.28 -22.91
C LEU A 395 -5.67 -11.10 -24.12
N GLY A 396 -4.75 -11.58 -24.96
CA GLY A 396 -5.05 -12.47 -26.09
C GLY A 396 -5.24 -13.94 -25.71
N ALA A 397 -4.82 -14.36 -24.51
CA ALA A 397 -4.94 -15.75 -24.06
C ALA A 397 -6.40 -16.13 -23.71
N PRO A 398 -6.80 -17.41 -23.88
CA PRO A 398 -8.10 -17.89 -23.40
C PRO A 398 -8.25 -17.68 -21.90
N GLN A 399 -9.43 -17.23 -21.46
CA GLN A 399 -9.70 -16.88 -20.07
C GLN A 399 -10.96 -17.58 -19.54
N GLU A 400 -10.95 -17.95 -18.25
CA GLU A 400 -12.09 -18.45 -17.50
C GLU A 400 -12.08 -17.82 -16.10
N GLY A 401 -13.20 -17.23 -15.67
CA GLY A 401 -13.28 -16.60 -14.35
C GLY A 401 -12.36 -15.38 -14.14
N GLY A 402 -11.83 -14.79 -15.23
CA GLY A 402 -10.86 -13.70 -15.15
C GLY A 402 -9.41 -14.16 -14.97
N GLU A 403 -9.13 -15.45 -15.15
CA GLU A 403 -7.77 -15.99 -15.18
C GLU A 403 -7.45 -16.63 -16.54
N ILE A 404 -6.17 -16.64 -16.92
CA ILE A 404 -5.69 -17.34 -18.11
C ILE A 404 -5.86 -18.84 -17.92
N VAL A 405 -6.43 -19.50 -18.93
CA VAL A 405 -6.58 -20.95 -18.98
C VAL A 405 -5.26 -21.59 -19.42
N PHE A 406 -4.59 -22.32 -18.53
CA PHE A 406 -3.42 -23.14 -18.83
C PHE A 406 -3.81 -24.62 -18.96
N SER A 407 -3.01 -25.41 -19.70
CA SER A 407 -3.13 -26.87 -19.67
C SER A 407 -2.92 -27.40 -18.24
N PRO A 408 -3.48 -28.57 -17.88
CA PRO A 408 -3.28 -29.14 -16.54
C PRO A 408 -1.81 -29.31 -16.16
N GLU A 409 -0.96 -29.67 -17.13
CA GLU A 409 0.48 -29.77 -16.91
C GLU A 409 1.12 -28.40 -16.68
N ALA A 410 0.82 -27.39 -17.52
CA ALA A 410 1.31 -26.03 -17.32
C ALA A 410 0.91 -25.46 -15.96
N ARG A 411 -0.36 -25.63 -15.57
CA ARG A 411 -0.86 -25.22 -14.26
C ARG A 411 -0.11 -25.89 -13.11
N ALA A 412 0.07 -27.21 -13.16
CA ALA A 412 0.81 -27.94 -12.12
C ALA A 412 2.27 -27.47 -12.01
N ARG A 413 2.91 -27.10 -13.13
CA ARG A 413 4.27 -26.55 -13.13
C ARG A 413 4.34 -25.13 -12.57
N MET A 414 3.36 -24.29 -12.91
CA MET A 414 3.25 -22.94 -12.33
C MET A 414 3.00 -23.03 -10.81
N GLU A 415 2.11 -23.90 -10.35
CA GLU A 415 1.85 -24.14 -8.93
C GLU A 415 3.10 -24.62 -8.19
N ALA A 416 3.87 -25.53 -8.78
CA ALA A 416 5.11 -26.04 -8.19
C ALA A 416 6.20 -24.97 -7.99
N ILE A 417 6.15 -23.86 -8.73
CA ILE A 417 7.05 -22.70 -8.55
C ILE A 417 6.36 -21.53 -7.81
N GLY A 418 5.18 -21.76 -7.24
CA GLY A 418 4.48 -20.78 -6.42
C GLY A 418 3.55 -19.82 -7.17
N VAL A 419 3.17 -20.13 -8.41
CA VAL A 419 2.23 -19.35 -9.22
C VAL A 419 0.93 -20.12 -9.41
N PRO A 420 -0.10 -19.88 -8.59
CA PRO A 420 -1.34 -20.66 -8.65
C PRO A 420 -2.21 -20.35 -9.88
N GLY A 421 -1.96 -19.23 -10.56
CA GLY A 421 -2.72 -18.75 -11.70
C GLY A 421 -2.22 -17.39 -12.18
N TRP A 422 -2.87 -16.85 -13.21
CA TRP A 422 -2.58 -15.52 -13.74
C TRP A 422 -3.87 -14.79 -14.06
N ALA A 423 -4.22 -13.78 -13.26
CA ALA A 423 -5.40 -12.97 -13.53
C ALA A 423 -5.16 -11.95 -14.63
N THR A 424 -6.25 -11.64 -15.32
CA THR A 424 -6.32 -10.63 -16.36
C THR A 424 -7.53 -9.75 -16.12
N MET A 425 -7.41 -8.48 -16.54
CA MET A 425 -8.50 -7.53 -16.42
C MET A 425 -9.63 -7.94 -17.37
N ASP A 426 -10.84 -8.19 -16.85
CA ASP A 426 -12.02 -8.49 -17.67
C ASP A 426 -12.72 -7.20 -18.10
N PRO A 427 -12.79 -6.88 -19.40
CA PRO A 427 -13.48 -5.67 -19.92
C PRO A 427 -14.96 -5.58 -19.55
N LYS A 428 -15.59 -6.71 -19.19
CA LYS A 428 -17.00 -6.76 -18.74
C LYS A 428 -17.15 -6.57 -17.23
N SER A 429 -16.05 -6.57 -16.48
CA SER A 429 -16.09 -6.38 -15.03
C SER A 429 -16.47 -4.94 -14.67
N PRO A 430 -17.31 -4.72 -13.64
CA PRO A 430 -17.53 -3.37 -13.11
C PRO A 430 -16.26 -2.73 -12.53
N HIS A 431 -15.20 -3.51 -12.30
CA HIS A 431 -13.93 -3.04 -11.76
C HIS A 431 -12.90 -2.71 -12.84
N PHE A 432 -13.19 -2.99 -14.12
CA PHE A 432 -12.22 -2.93 -15.22
C PHE A 432 -11.41 -1.63 -15.29
N VAL A 433 -12.09 -0.50 -15.08
CA VAL A 433 -11.44 0.82 -15.07
C VAL A 433 -10.42 0.91 -13.94
N ALA A 434 -10.75 0.44 -12.74
CA ALA A 434 -9.81 0.44 -11.62
C ALA A 434 -8.64 -0.52 -11.85
N SER A 435 -8.88 -1.65 -12.50
CA SER A 435 -7.83 -2.60 -12.88
C SER A 435 -6.84 -1.96 -13.86
N GLN A 436 -7.35 -1.24 -14.86
CA GLN A 436 -6.49 -0.51 -15.80
C GLN A 436 -5.73 0.62 -15.13
N VAL A 437 -6.29 1.27 -14.10
CA VAL A 437 -5.55 2.26 -13.31
C VAL A 437 -4.38 1.62 -12.58
N VAL A 438 -4.61 0.49 -11.89
CA VAL A 438 -3.55 -0.22 -11.16
C VAL A 438 -2.47 -0.71 -12.13
N ALA A 439 -2.86 -1.32 -13.25
CA ALA A 439 -1.92 -1.73 -14.29
C ALA A 439 -1.14 -0.55 -14.88
N LEU A 440 -1.81 0.57 -15.19
CA LEU A 440 -1.13 1.77 -15.69
C LEU A 440 -0.16 2.33 -14.65
N ALA A 441 -0.52 2.36 -13.36
CA ALA A 441 0.35 2.85 -12.31
C ALA A 441 1.66 2.06 -12.24
N ASP A 442 1.58 0.75 -12.41
CA ASP A 442 2.73 -0.15 -12.49
C ASP A 442 3.57 0.06 -13.75
N VAL A 443 2.95 0.40 -14.88
CA VAL A 443 3.71 0.85 -16.07
C VAL A 443 4.43 2.17 -15.79
N LEU A 444 3.73 3.13 -15.19
CA LEU A 444 4.23 4.48 -14.95
C LEU A 444 5.38 4.52 -13.94
N GLN A 445 5.49 3.57 -13.02
CA GLN A 445 6.68 3.50 -12.15
C GLN A 445 7.98 3.16 -12.91
N TYR A 446 7.92 2.68 -14.15
CA TYR A 446 9.09 2.53 -15.03
C TYR A 446 9.23 3.67 -16.05
N ALA A 447 8.12 4.31 -16.39
CA ALA A 447 8.03 5.22 -17.53
C ALA A 447 7.82 6.69 -17.15
N ALA A 448 7.88 7.03 -15.86
CA ALA A 448 7.79 8.40 -15.37
C ALA A 448 9.11 8.87 -14.70
N PRO A 449 9.41 10.18 -14.67
CA PRO A 449 10.66 10.70 -14.09
C PRO A 449 10.94 10.28 -12.64
N ASP A 450 9.91 10.14 -11.82
CA ASP A 450 9.98 9.64 -10.44
C ASP A 450 10.29 8.14 -10.35
N GLY A 451 10.06 7.39 -11.44
CA GLY A 451 10.44 6.00 -11.64
C GLY A 451 11.90 5.78 -12.03
N LEU A 452 12.67 6.84 -12.34
CA LEU A 452 14.09 6.70 -12.70
C LEU A 452 14.93 6.01 -11.62
N ILE A 453 14.52 6.15 -10.36
CA ILE A 453 15.14 5.50 -9.21
C ILE A 453 15.10 3.97 -9.31
N LYS A 454 14.04 3.40 -9.89
CA LYS A 454 13.90 1.97 -10.14
C LYS A 454 14.94 1.50 -11.13
N ILE A 455 15.11 2.27 -12.22
CA ILE A 455 16.16 2.03 -13.20
C ILE A 455 17.54 2.10 -12.52
N ALA A 456 17.79 3.07 -11.63
CA ALA A 456 19.04 3.18 -10.87
C ALA A 456 19.41 1.90 -10.10
N VAL A 457 18.41 1.29 -9.46
CA VAL A 457 18.60 0.11 -8.61
C VAL A 457 18.59 -1.18 -9.43
N ASP A 458 17.78 -1.25 -10.49
CA ASP A 458 17.73 -2.40 -11.39
C ASP A 458 18.92 -2.49 -12.34
N ILE A 459 19.73 -1.44 -12.48
CA ILE A 459 21.03 -1.53 -13.12
C ILE A 459 21.99 -2.31 -12.22
N ARG A 460 21.91 -3.63 -12.39
CA ARG A 460 22.72 -4.63 -11.70
C ARG A 460 24.11 -4.74 -12.28
N ASP A 461 25.00 -5.26 -11.45
CA ASP A 461 26.38 -5.54 -11.81
C ASP A 461 26.42 -6.44 -13.07
N PRO A 462 27.16 -6.07 -14.14
CA PRO A 462 27.38 -6.94 -15.29
C PRO A 462 28.02 -8.30 -14.91
N GLU A 463 28.65 -8.42 -13.74
CA GLU A 463 29.14 -9.69 -13.19
C GLU A 463 28.06 -10.51 -12.48
N GLN A 464 26.87 -9.94 -12.23
CA GLN A 464 25.70 -10.61 -11.68
C GLN A 464 24.60 -10.72 -12.75
N PRO A 465 24.65 -11.77 -13.60
CA PRO A 465 23.74 -11.89 -14.72
C PRO A 465 22.30 -12.09 -14.22
N MET A 466 21.46 -11.07 -14.42
CA MET A 466 20.02 -11.21 -14.40
C MET A 466 19.49 -11.28 -15.82
N PRO A 467 18.45 -12.08 -16.10
CA PRO A 467 17.95 -12.27 -17.46
C PRO A 467 17.40 -11.00 -18.13
N PHE A 468 17.08 -9.94 -17.38
CA PHE A 468 16.09 -8.93 -17.76
C PHE A 468 16.64 -7.62 -18.34
N MET A 469 17.95 -7.35 -18.27
CA MET A 469 18.55 -6.12 -18.80
C MET A 469 19.97 -6.41 -19.31
N ARG A 470 20.06 -7.03 -20.50
CA ARG A 470 21.32 -7.46 -21.13
C ARG A 470 21.90 -6.43 -22.09
N ASP A 471 21.53 -5.16 -21.96
CA ASP A 471 22.20 -4.13 -22.74
C ASP A 471 23.64 -4.00 -22.23
N PRO A 472 24.63 -4.16 -23.12
CA PRO A 472 26.03 -4.18 -22.73
C PRO A 472 26.55 -2.81 -22.25
N ASN A 473 25.77 -1.74 -22.42
CA ASN A 473 25.98 -0.46 -21.77
C ASN A 473 24.68 0.08 -21.13
N ILE A 474 24.86 0.77 -20.01
CA ILE A 474 23.79 1.22 -19.12
C ILE A 474 22.91 2.31 -19.73
N LYS A 475 23.46 3.18 -20.58
CA LYS A 475 22.73 4.27 -21.21
C LYS A 475 21.68 3.71 -22.19
N ALA A 476 22.06 2.68 -22.94
CA ALA A 476 21.12 1.92 -23.76
C ALA A 476 20.12 1.14 -22.89
N ALA A 477 20.58 0.50 -21.80
CA ALA A 477 19.72 -0.25 -20.87
C ALA A 477 18.59 0.59 -20.27
N VAL A 478 18.89 1.84 -19.90
CA VAL A 478 17.90 2.79 -19.37
C VAL A 478 16.83 3.09 -20.42
N GLY A 479 17.25 3.42 -21.64
CA GLY A 479 16.33 3.72 -22.75
C GLY A 479 15.51 2.52 -23.19
N SER A 480 16.13 1.34 -23.27
CA SER A 480 15.45 0.10 -23.63
C SER A 480 14.44 -0.30 -22.55
N SER A 481 14.76 -0.15 -21.27
CA SER A 481 13.85 -0.45 -20.15
C SER A 481 12.62 0.45 -20.16
N VAL A 482 12.80 1.77 -20.37
CA VAL A 482 11.68 2.72 -20.49
C VAL A 482 10.82 2.38 -21.71
N GLY A 483 11.45 2.23 -22.88
CA GLY A 483 10.75 1.91 -24.12
C GLY A 483 10.01 0.59 -24.04
N PHE A 484 10.63 -0.44 -23.47
CA PHE A 484 10.03 -1.76 -23.27
C PHE A 484 8.84 -1.71 -22.31
N SER A 485 9.03 -1.15 -21.11
CA SER A 485 7.97 -1.09 -20.09
C SER A 485 6.80 -0.24 -20.58
N LEU A 486 7.06 0.89 -21.25
CA LEU A 486 6.02 1.73 -21.81
C LEU A 486 5.29 1.04 -22.96
N VAL A 487 5.99 0.53 -23.97
CA VAL A 487 5.36 -0.09 -25.15
C VAL A 487 4.57 -1.33 -24.75
N LYS A 488 5.17 -2.25 -23.97
CA LYS A 488 4.51 -3.49 -23.58
C LYS A 488 3.52 -3.32 -22.45
N GLY A 489 3.77 -2.39 -21.54
CA GLY A 489 2.82 -2.03 -20.50
C GLY A 489 1.54 -1.42 -21.07
N LEU A 490 1.66 -0.49 -22.02
CA LEU A 490 0.50 0.16 -22.63
C LEU A 490 -0.29 -0.73 -23.60
N GLU A 491 0.27 -1.87 -24.07
CA GLU A 491 -0.52 -2.89 -24.78
C GLU A 491 -1.62 -3.49 -23.90
N ALA A 492 -1.41 -3.53 -22.57
CA ALA A 492 -2.42 -3.99 -21.61
C ALA A 492 -3.50 -2.93 -21.29
N ILE A 493 -3.28 -1.67 -21.68
CA ILE A 493 -4.18 -0.54 -21.42
C ILE A 493 -5.03 -0.28 -22.66
N VAL A 494 -6.31 -0.62 -22.58
CA VAL A 494 -7.28 -0.46 -23.67
C VAL A 494 -8.08 0.84 -23.59
N ASP A 495 -8.13 1.49 -22.43
CA ASP A 495 -8.78 2.79 -22.29
C ASP A 495 -7.93 3.89 -22.95
N PRO A 496 -8.44 4.61 -23.95
CA PRO A 496 -7.65 5.60 -24.68
C PRO A 496 -7.18 6.78 -23.82
N ALA A 497 -7.95 7.19 -22.82
CA ALA A 497 -7.58 8.29 -21.94
C ALA A 497 -6.43 7.86 -21.01
N MET A 498 -6.49 6.64 -20.48
CA MET A 498 -5.40 6.06 -19.68
C MET A 498 -4.13 5.85 -20.51
N LYS A 499 -4.28 5.37 -21.76
CA LYS A 499 -3.15 5.22 -22.67
C LYS A 499 -2.48 6.56 -22.97
N ALA A 500 -3.25 7.62 -23.20
CA ALA A 500 -2.72 8.96 -23.42
C ALA A 500 -1.95 9.51 -22.19
N ILE A 501 -2.38 9.18 -20.97
CA ILE A 501 -1.62 9.50 -19.75
C ILE A 501 -0.27 8.78 -19.77
N GLY A 502 -0.26 7.49 -20.10
CA GLY A 502 0.94 6.68 -20.27
C GLY A 502 1.93 7.28 -21.26
N GLU A 503 1.46 7.60 -22.47
CA GLU A 503 2.25 8.21 -23.53
C GLU A 503 2.84 9.55 -23.10
N ALA A 504 2.04 10.42 -22.45
CA ALA A 504 2.50 11.73 -21.98
C ALA A 504 3.57 11.62 -20.89
N GLU A 505 3.43 10.71 -19.93
CA GLU A 505 4.47 10.47 -18.91
C GLU A 505 5.74 9.87 -19.54
N GLY A 506 5.60 8.99 -20.53
CA GLY A 506 6.71 8.45 -21.32
C GLY A 506 7.49 9.54 -22.06
N ASP A 507 6.79 10.50 -22.66
CA ASP A 507 7.41 11.67 -23.30
C ASP A 507 8.15 12.55 -22.29
N LEU A 508 7.56 12.77 -21.11
CA LEU A 508 8.20 13.52 -20.01
C LEU A 508 9.45 12.80 -19.49
N MET A 509 9.41 11.47 -19.38
CA MET A 509 10.55 10.63 -19.00
C MET A 509 11.66 10.74 -20.04
N ASN A 510 11.35 10.58 -21.33
CA ASN A 510 12.33 10.72 -22.41
C ASN A 510 12.95 12.12 -22.45
N ALA A 511 12.14 13.17 -22.29
CA ALA A 511 12.64 14.54 -22.20
C ALA A 511 13.54 14.74 -20.97
N SER A 512 13.22 14.11 -19.84
CA SER A 512 14.04 14.17 -18.62
C SER A 512 15.36 13.40 -18.78
N LEU A 513 15.33 12.23 -19.42
CA LEU A 513 16.52 11.43 -19.73
C LEU A 513 17.48 12.22 -20.62
N VAL A 514 17.00 12.73 -21.75
CA VAL A 514 17.81 13.41 -22.76
C VAL A 514 18.23 14.81 -22.31
N GLY A 515 17.31 15.57 -21.69
CA GLY A 515 17.53 16.97 -21.36
C GLY A 515 18.19 17.22 -20.00
N LYS A 516 18.17 16.24 -19.09
CA LYS A 516 18.67 16.41 -17.72
C LYS A 516 19.60 15.29 -17.29
N LEU A 517 19.13 14.04 -17.32
CA LEU A 517 19.88 12.91 -16.72
C LEU A 517 21.18 12.65 -17.47
N TYR A 518 21.13 12.35 -18.77
CA TYR A 518 22.33 11.99 -19.53
C TYR A 518 23.36 13.12 -19.57
N PRO A 519 23.00 14.39 -19.85
CA PRO A 519 23.96 15.49 -19.81
C PRO A 519 24.63 15.64 -18.44
N GLU A 520 23.88 15.48 -17.34
CA GLU A 520 24.43 15.63 -15.99
C GLU A 520 25.34 14.46 -15.60
N VAL A 521 24.99 13.22 -15.96
CA VAL A 521 25.88 12.07 -15.77
C VAL A 521 27.15 12.22 -16.60
N GLU A 522 27.05 12.62 -17.87
CA GLU A 522 28.20 12.84 -18.73
C GLU A 522 29.11 13.96 -18.20
N ARG A 523 28.54 15.04 -17.69
CA ARG A 523 29.28 16.14 -17.04
C ARG A 523 30.06 15.65 -15.81
N ARG A 524 29.43 14.85 -14.95
CA ARG A 524 30.08 14.31 -13.73
C ARG A 524 31.13 13.25 -14.05
N LEU A 525 30.88 12.38 -15.02
CA LEU A 525 31.87 11.42 -15.51
C LEU A 525 33.08 12.15 -16.10
N ALA A 526 32.87 13.19 -16.90
CA ALA A 526 33.96 13.98 -17.46
C ALA A 526 34.82 14.64 -16.37
N ALA A 527 34.17 15.21 -15.34
CA ALA A 527 34.87 15.77 -14.19
C ALA A 527 35.65 14.70 -13.39
N ALA A 528 35.07 13.52 -13.16
CA ALA A 528 35.72 12.41 -12.48
C ALA A 528 36.94 11.87 -13.25
N LEU A 529 36.93 11.99 -14.58
CA LEU A 529 38.04 11.62 -15.46
C LEU A 529 39.07 12.76 -15.63
N GLY A 530 38.91 13.89 -14.94
CA GLY A 530 39.83 15.04 -15.00
C GLY A 530 39.78 15.82 -16.31
N LEU A 531 38.67 15.75 -17.05
CA LEU A 531 38.50 16.47 -18.30
C LEU A 531 38.12 17.95 -18.04
N PRO A 532 38.55 18.88 -18.91
CA PRO A 532 38.11 20.27 -18.85
C PRO A 532 36.59 20.40 -18.95
N GLU A 533 36.02 21.42 -18.31
CA GLU A 533 34.59 21.72 -18.41
C GLU A 533 34.18 21.94 -19.89
N GLY A 534 33.10 21.26 -20.31
CA GLY A 534 32.61 21.30 -21.69
C GLY A 534 33.36 20.40 -22.68
N ALA A 535 34.40 19.67 -22.25
CA ALA A 535 35.01 18.65 -23.09
C ALA A 535 34.02 17.50 -23.36
N ALA A 536 34.05 16.95 -24.58
CA ALA A 536 33.27 15.77 -24.91
C ALA A 536 33.71 14.58 -24.05
N LEU A 537 32.74 13.83 -23.52
CA LEU A 537 33.03 12.62 -22.78
C LEU A 537 33.66 11.58 -23.73
N PRO A 538 34.84 11.02 -23.41
CA PRO A 538 35.44 9.95 -24.18
C PRO A 538 34.59 8.68 -24.08
N VAL A 539 35.09 7.61 -24.68
CA VAL A 539 34.53 6.28 -24.46
C VAL A 539 34.72 5.90 -23.00
N VAL A 540 33.62 5.65 -22.30
CA VAL A 540 33.56 5.19 -20.92
C VAL A 540 32.88 3.82 -20.93
N PRO A 541 33.64 2.73 -20.68
CA PRO A 541 33.07 1.39 -20.57
C PRO A 541 31.89 1.38 -19.61
N TYR A 542 30.84 0.67 -20.01
CA TYR A 542 29.55 0.54 -19.34
C TYR A 542 28.63 1.76 -19.42
N TRP A 543 29.12 2.97 -19.74
CA TRP A 543 28.25 4.14 -19.98
C TRP A 543 27.82 4.25 -21.44
N ASN A 544 28.78 4.54 -22.32
CA ASN A 544 28.56 4.75 -23.76
C ASN A 544 29.36 3.75 -24.62
N ALA A 545 29.99 2.75 -23.99
CA ALA A 545 30.57 1.59 -24.63
C ALA A 545 30.26 0.32 -23.85
N ASP A 546 30.25 -0.78 -24.58
CA ASP A 546 29.87 -2.10 -24.11
C ASP A 546 30.90 -2.68 -23.15
N VAL A 547 30.44 -3.41 -22.14
CA VAL A 547 31.25 -4.32 -21.33
C VAL A 547 30.79 -5.76 -21.51
N PRO A 548 31.68 -6.77 -21.38
CA PRO A 548 31.28 -8.17 -21.38
C PRO A 548 30.25 -8.45 -20.29
N THR A 549 29.15 -9.10 -20.66
CA THR A 549 28.08 -9.54 -19.73
C THR A 549 28.25 -11.01 -19.31
N ASP A 550 29.38 -11.63 -19.67
CA ASP A 550 29.72 -13.02 -19.37
C ASP A 550 30.45 -13.19 -18.02
N GLY A 551 30.53 -12.11 -17.22
CA GLY A 551 31.10 -12.11 -15.88
C GLY A 551 32.64 -12.11 -15.83
N LYS A 552 33.32 -11.75 -16.92
CA LYS A 552 34.79 -11.70 -16.99
C LYS A 552 35.31 -10.28 -17.22
N LEU A 553 35.00 -9.38 -16.31
CA LEU A 553 35.53 -8.02 -16.38
C LEU A 553 37.01 -7.98 -15.99
N THR A 554 37.78 -7.15 -16.68
CA THR A 554 39.09 -6.69 -16.25
C THR A 554 38.96 -5.73 -15.07
N ASP A 555 40.05 -5.48 -14.33
CA ASP A 555 40.03 -4.52 -13.21
C ASP A 555 39.64 -3.11 -13.68
N ALA A 556 40.12 -2.69 -14.86
CA ALA A 556 39.79 -1.39 -15.44
C ALA A 556 38.29 -1.28 -15.79
N GLU A 557 37.69 -2.35 -16.32
CA GLU A 557 36.25 -2.39 -16.59
C GLU A 557 35.43 -2.38 -15.30
N ARG A 558 35.85 -3.14 -14.28
CA ARG A 558 35.22 -3.09 -12.95
C ARG A 558 35.26 -1.70 -12.34
N ASP A 559 36.38 -1.00 -12.43
CA ASP A 559 36.51 0.36 -11.91
C ASP A 559 35.66 1.36 -12.70
N SER A 560 35.58 1.20 -14.03
CA SER A 560 34.65 1.97 -14.87
C SER A 560 33.19 1.73 -14.46
N VAL A 561 32.79 0.48 -14.29
CA VAL A 561 31.44 0.09 -13.85
C VAL A 561 31.11 0.73 -12.51
N LYS A 562 32.01 0.66 -11.52
CA LYS A 562 31.81 1.29 -10.20
C LYS A 562 31.64 2.80 -10.32
N LEU A 563 32.48 3.47 -11.11
CA LEU A 563 32.40 4.92 -11.33
C LEU A 563 31.07 5.33 -11.98
N VAL A 564 30.67 4.61 -13.04
CA VAL A 564 29.41 4.85 -13.76
C VAL A 564 28.20 4.64 -12.85
N LYS A 565 28.16 3.54 -12.09
CA LYS A 565 27.07 3.26 -11.14
C LYS A 565 26.99 4.31 -10.03
N ALA A 566 28.12 4.68 -9.44
CA ALA A 566 28.16 5.71 -8.40
C ALA A 566 27.64 7.06 -8.94
N THR A 567 28.13 7.47 -10.12
CA THR A 567 27.72 8.73 -10.75
C THR A 567 26.24 8.73 -11.09
N LEU A 568 25.75 7.67 -11.75
CA LEU A 568 24.35 7.56 -12.13
C LEU A 568 23.42 7.58 -10.91
N ARG A 569 23.76 6.82 -9.86
CA ARG A 569 23.03 6.80 -8.58
C ARG A 569 22.92 8.19 -7.98
N ASP A 570 24.03 8.93 -7.93
CA ASP A 570 24.06 10.26 -7.32
C ASP A 570 23.23 11.27 -8.13
N VAL A 571 23.33 11.25 -9.46
CA VAL A 571 22.50 12.11 -10.32
C VAL A 571 21.03 11.74 -10.20
N LEU A 572 20.69 10.45 -10.13
CA LEU A 572 19.31 9.99 -10.00
C LEU A 572 18.68 10.37 -8.66
N ALA A 573 19.43 10.29 -7.57
CA ALA A 573 18.99 10.77 -6.26
C ALA A 573 18.63 12.26 -6.28
N GLU A 574 19.38 13.07 -7.02
CA GLU A 574 19.14 14.50 -7.17
C GLU A 574 18.00 14.82 -8.15
N ALA A 575 18.00 14.19 -9.33
CA ALA A 575 17.06 14.47 -10.41
C ALA A 575 15.65 13.93 -10.14
N GLY A 576 15.56 12.74 -9.54
CA GLY A 576 14.28 12.12 -9.19
C GLY A 576 13.59 12.82 -8.02
N GLY A 577 14.33 13.60 -7.21
CA GLY A 577 13.79 14.20 -5.98
C GLY A 577 13.36 13.16 -4.93
N VAL A 578 13.78 11.91 -5.12
CA VAL A 578 13.41 10.73 -4.35
C VAL A 578 14.70 10.19 -3.70
N PRO A 579 14.74 10.00 -2.37
CA PRO A 579 15.94 9.48 -1.72
C PRO A 579 16.17 8.04 -2.17
N MET A 580 17.39 7.73 -2.62
CA MET A 580 17.82 6.33 -2.89
C MET A 580 17.67 5.47 -1.63
N ASP A 581 17.86 6.05 -0.44
CA ASP A 581 17.67 5.39 0.84
C ASP A 581 16.58 6.09 1.68
N PRO A 582 15.29 5.80 1.43
CA PRO A 582 14.17 6.40 2.15
C PRO A 582 14.13 6.08 3.66
N PHE A 583 14.95 5.13 4.11
CA PHE A 583 15.03 4.76 5.53
C PHE A 583 16.25 5.35 6.25
N GLY A 584 17.19 5.96 5.50
CA GLY A 584 18.41 6.56 6.04
C GLY A 584 19.33 5.56 6.75
N ALA A 585 19.26 4.28 6.38
CA ALA A 585 20.05 3.20 6.96
C ALA A 585 21.54 3.23 6.56
N ASN A 586 21.88 3.90 5.45
CA ASN A 586 23.25 4.02 4.93
C ASN A 586 23.93 5.36 5.32
N LYS A 587 23.54 5.99 6.43
CA LYS A 587 24.32 7.09 7.01
C LYS A 587 25.52 6.55 7.78
N GLU A 588 26.47 5.98 7.07
CA GLU A 588 27.84 5.71 7.55
C GLU A 588 28.86 6.46 6.72
#